data_AF-A0A1X2F802-F1
#
_entry.id   AF-A0A1X2F802-F1
#
_cell.length_a   1.000
_cell.length_b   1.000
_cell.length_c   1.000
_cell.angle_alpha   90.00
_cell.angle_beta   90.00
_cell.angle_gamma   90.00
#
_symmetry.space_group_name_H-M   'P 1'
#
loop_
_entity.id
_entity.type
_entity.pdbx_description
1 polymer ?
#
loop_
_entity_poly.entity_id
_entity_poly.type
_entity_poly.pdbx_seq_one_letter_code
_entity_poly.pdbx_strand_id
1 'polypeptide(L)'
;MSDLCTPTFADLAARLGFSCDTAGGLVEFRNPFGLENWTLPVLELTVIVGAVLALVYAITRLRRHNDPTNLVLWFGAIAYLLIIEPPLYFPGAFGISEYVDTMFAHNVFTVDFLWGRLPLYIVAIYPMMATVAFEVVRTLGVFRRYGALVGAVCVGFVHHAFYEIFDHLGPQLRWWEWTLDHPMNQPFFDSVPLPSVVVFAALWPMSLAFCVQIFVGRYVDEGKTFTGPQLLWRTIVVGVLASIGTAVLPMPATIGAAISGSTAVGGFIYAAELVVLSVVAIPVLIRQWSAVRHQPTEPYSNPLILRYAVVYLGVMAVLWVTALPAYFGAVDGVTADGDPIGSLWYTVACLVIAGLSIAAAATATNAARRDCAEIATVGENAI
;
A
#
# COMPACT_ATOMS: atom_id res chain seq x y z
N MET A 1 -8.41 29.97 17.33
CA MET A 1 -8.11 28.88 16.39
C MET A 1 -6.65 28.98 16.06
N SER A 2 -5.90 27.88 16.20
CA SER A 2 -4.55 27.84 15.65
C SER A 2 -4.63 28.04 14.13
N ASP A 3 -3.64 28.67 13.51
CA ASP A 3 -3.59 28.80 12.03
C ASP A 3 -3.60 27.42 11.31
N LEU A 4 -3.41 26.34 12.07
CA LEU A 4 -3.37 24.96 11.62
C LEU A 4 -4.75 24.25 11.66
N CYS A 5 -5.77 24.80 12.33
CA CYS A 5 -7.12 24.25 12.24
C CYS A 5 -7.97 25.06 11.25
N THR A 6 -7.86 24.70 9.97
CA THR A 6 -8.71 25.24 8.92
C THR A 6 -10.16 24.77 9.09
N PRO A 7 -11.16 25.52 8.60
CA PRO A 7 -12.57 25.14 8.71
C PRO A 7 -12.86 23.71 8.22
N THR A 8 -12.27 23.33 7.07
CA THR A 8 -12.43 22.00 6.48
C THR A 8 -11.84 20.90 7.38
N PHE A 9 -10.67 21.14 7.98
CA PHE A 9 -10.09 20.18 8.92
C PHE A 9 -10.88 20.10 10.23
N ALA A 10 -11.42 21.22 10.71
CA ALA A 10 -12.28 21.24 11.90
C ALA A 10 -13.53 20.37 11.72
N ASP A 11 -14.16 20.46 10.55
CA ASP A 11 -15.35 19.70 10.18
C ASP A 11 -15.06 18.19 10.08
N LEU A 12 -13.97 17.81 9.40
CA LEU A 12 -13.50 16.42 9.33
C LEU A 12 -13.16 15.86 10.71
N ALA A 13 -12.41 16.61 11.53
CA ALA A 13 -12.04 16.18 12.87
C ALA A 13 -13.28 15.92 13.74
N ALA A 14 -14.27 16.81 13.67
CA ALA A 14 -15.52 16.68 14.42
C ALA A 14 -16.29 15.42 14.05
N ARG A 15 -16.36 15.07 12.75
CA ARG A 15 -17.00 13.83 12.29
C ARG A 15 -16.23 12.56 12.67
N LEU A 16 -14.90 12.66 12.77
CA LEU A 16 -14.04 11.59 13.26
C LEU A 16 -14.03 11.45 14.80
N GLY A 17 -14.69 12.35 15.52
CA GLY A 17 -14.83 12.26 16.98
C GLY A 17 -13.74 12.99 17.79
N PHE A 18 -12.94 13.86 17.16
CA PHE A 18 -11.90 14.63 17.87
C PHE A 18 -11.93 16.13 17.52
N SER A 19 -11.22 16.95 18.31
CA SER A 19 -11.10 18.39 18.04
C SER A 19 -9.67 18.75 17.64
N CYS A 20 -9.54 19.39 16.49
CA CYS A 20 -8.30 19.97 15.99
C CYS A 20 -7.70 21.05 16.93
N ASP A 21 -8.52 21.72 17.74
CA ASP A 21 -8.05 22.74 18.70
C ASP A 21 -7.26 22.09 19.84
N THR A 22 -7.55 20.81 20.12
CA THR A 22 -6.91 20.01 21.17
C THR A 22 -6.01 18.91 20.62
N ALA A 23 -5.98 18.71 19.29
CA ALA A 23 -5.19 17.69 18.62
C ALA A 23 -3.70 18.06 18.64
N GLY A 24 -3.08 17.87 19.81
CA GLY A 24 -1.66 17.61 19.96
C GLY A 24 -0.66 18.72 19.59
N GLY A 25 0.60 18.28 19.58
CA GLY A 25 1.76 19.01 19.08
C GLY A 25 2.44 18.23 17.96
N LEU A 26 3.77 18.37 17.82
CA LEU A 26 4.54 17.63 16.81
C LEU A 26 4.48 16.12 16.97
N VAL A 27 4.36 15.64 18.21
CA VAL A 27 4.22 14.22 18.58
C VAL A 27 3.23 14.13 19.73
N GLU A 28 2.32 13.15 19.70
CA GLU A 28 1.37 12.90 20.77
C GLU A 28 1.20 11.40 21.03
N PHE A 29 0.92 11.07 22.30
CA PHE A 29 0.66 9.71 22.76
C PHE A 29 -0.70 9.64 23.43
N ARG A 30 -1.56 8.73 22.96
CA ARG A 30 -2.90 8.48 23.50
C ARG A 30 -2.97 7.11 24.15
N ASN A 31 -3.94 6.91 25.03
CA ASN A 31 -4.23 5.59 25.58
C ASN A 31 -4.99 4.76 24.52
N PRO A 32 -4.50 3.56 24.12
CA PRO A 32 -5.18 2.75 23.10
C PRO A 32 -6.61 2.31 23.49
N PHE A 33 -6.92 2.29 24.79
CA PHE A 33 -8.27 1.97 25.29
C PHE A 33 -9.22 3.18 25.34
N GLY A 34 -8.73 4.37 25.04
CA GLY A 34 -9.51 5.61 24.99
C GLY A 34 -9.68 6.17 23.58
N LEU A 35 -9.36 5.39 22.55
CA LEU A 35 -9.57 5.77 21.15
C LEU A 35 -11.06 5.66 20.78
N GLU A 36 -11.47 6.39 19.75
CA GLU A 36 -12.87 6.54 19.33
C GLU A 36 -13.61 5.20 19.15
N ASN A 37 -12.91 4.18 18.65
CA ASN A 37 -13.44 2.83 18.57
C ASN A 37 -12.33 1.77 18.69
N TRP A 38 -12.72 0.54 18.98
CA TRP A 38 -11.83 -0.58 19.23
C TRP A 38 -11.03 -1.03 17.99
N THR A 39 -11.44 -0.64 16.79
CA THR A 39 -10.77 -1.06 15.55
C THR A 39 -9.50 -0.26 15.27
N LEU A 40 -9.42 0.98 15.76
CA LEU A 40 -8.23 1.84 15.66
C LEU A 40 -6.96 1.18 16.23
N PRO A 41 -6.92 0.72 17.49
CA PRO A 41 -5.71 0.08 18.03
C PRO A 41 -5.42 -1.28 17.37
N VAL A 42 -6.45 -1.99 16.87
CA VAL A 42 -6.27 -3.26 16.13
C VAL A 42 -5.58 -3.02 14.79
N LEU A 43 -6.04 -2.03 14.04
CA LEU A 43 -5.43 -1.61 12.78
C LEU A 43 -3.99 -1.15 13.00
N GLU A 44 -3.79 -0.22 13.94
CA GLU A 44 -2.48 0.35 14.24
C GLU A 44 -1.46 -0.73 14.61
N LEU A 45 -1.82 -1.64 15.52
CA LEU A 45 -0.96 -2.75 15.92
C LEU A 45 -0.63 -3.66 14.73
N THR A 46 -1.64 -4.02 13.92
CA THR A 46 -1.46 -4.91 12.76
C THR A 46 -0.44 -4.32 11.79
N VAL A 47 -0.60 -3.03 11.45
CA VAL A 47 0.24 -2.34 10.48
C VAL A 47 1.66 -2.07 11.01
N ILE A 48 1.79 -1.62 12.26
CA ILE A 48 3.10 -1.35 12.88
C ILE A 48 3.90 -2.66 13.01
N VAL A 49 3.27 -3.75 13.48
CA VAL A 49 3.93 -5.06 13.55
C VAL A 49 4.40 -5.48 12.15
N GLY A 50 3.58 -5.30 11.13
CA GLY A 50 3.96 -5.57 9.74
C GLY A 50 5.17 -4.79 9.27
N ALA A 51 5.21 -3.47 9.53
CA ALA A 51 6.33 -2.62 9.15
C ALA A 51 7.64 -3.01 9.87
N VAL A 52 7.55 -3.37 11.15
CA VAL A 52 8.69 -3.87 11.94
C VAL A 52 9.17 -5.20 11.38
N LEU A 53 8.26 -6.14 11.10
CA LEU A 53 8.61 -7.43 10.49
C LEU A 53 9.24 -7.25 9.10
N ALA A 54 8.75 -6.31 8.30
CA ALA A 54 9.32 -5.95 7.00
C ALA A 54 10.75 -5.38 7.14
N LEU A 55 11.00 -4.54 8.16
CA LEU A 55 12.34 -4.01 8.43
C LEU A 55 13.29 -5.10 8.93
N VAL A 56 12.84 -5.95 9.87
CA VAL A 56 13.60 -7.11 10.36
C VAL A 56 13.95 -8.04 9.20
N TYR A 57 13.00 -8.27 8.30
CA TYR A 57 13.22 -9.04 7.08
C TYR A 57 14.28 -8.39 6.18
N ALA A 58 14.17 -7.10 5.91
CA ALA A 58 15.11 -6.35 5.08
C ALA A 58 16.55 -6.41 5.64
N ILE A 59 16.71 -6.17 6.94
CA ILE A 59 18.01 -6.24 7.63
C ILE A 59 18.57 -7.66 7.59
N THR A 60 17.73 -8.67 7.86
CA THR A 60 18.15 -10.08 7.83
C THR A 60 18.62 -10.48 6.44
N ARG A 61 17.92 -10.03 5.39
CA ARG A 61 18.26 -10.32 4.01
C ARG A 61 19.56 -9.65 3.57
N LEU A 62 19.77 -8.39 3.95
CA LEU A 62 21.06 -7.73 3.76
C LEU A 62 22.19 -8.51 4.45
N ARG A 63 22.01 -8.90 5.71
CA ARG A 63 23.07 -9.58 6.47
C ARG A 63 23.37 -11.00 5.99
N ARG A 64 22.36 -11.76 5.56
CA ARG A 64 22.52 -13.18 5.19
C ARG A 64 22.79 -13.40 3.71
N HIS A 65 22.26 -12.54 2.85
CA HIS A 65 22.32 -12.70 1.39
C HIS A 65 23.02 -11.52 0.69
N ASN A 66 23.56 -10.58 1.46
CA ASN A 66 24.15 -9.34 0.94
C ASN A 66 23.22 -8.58 -0.01
N ASP A 67 21.89 -8.69 0.23
CA ASP A 67 20.89 -8.12 -0.65
C ASP A 67 20.13 -6.96 0.03
N PRO A 68 20.46 -5.70 -0.33
CA PRO A 68 19.87 -4.50 0.25
C PRO A 68 18.52 -4.09 -0.36
N THR A 69 17.96 -4.85 -1.31
CA THR A 69 16.81 -4.43 -2.12
C THR A 69 15.60 -4.09 -1.24
N ASN A 70 15.29 -4.90 -0.22
CA ASN A 70 14.18 -4.63 0.70
C ASN A 70 14.45 -3.46 1.64
N LEU A 71 15.73 -3.17 1.94
CA LEU A 71 16.08 -2.03 2.78
C LEU A 71 15.83 -0.73 2.01
N VAL A 72 16.21 -0.72 0.74
CA VAL A 72 15.96 0.41 -0.17
C VAL A 72 14.46 0.56 -0.48
N LEU A 73 13.72 -0.54 -0.61
CA LEU A 73 12.26 -0.52 -0.71
C LEU A 73 11.62 0.11 0.53
N TRP A 74 12.00 -0.34 1.72
CA TRP A 74 11.44 0.12 2.99
C TRP A 74 11.69 1.61 3.22
N PHE A 75 12.96 2.05 3.14
CA PHE A 75 13.29 3.46 3.34
C PHE A 75 12.90 4.34 2.14
N GLY A 76 12.83 3.78 0.93
CA GLY A 76 12.30 4.46 -0.26
C GLY A 76 10.82 4.79 -0.11
N ALA A 77 10.02 3.89 0.47
CA ALA A 77 8.63 4.14 0.81
C ALA A 77 8.48 5.24 1.87
N ILE A 78 9.36 5.27 2.89
CA ILE A 78 9.39 6.36 3.87
C ILE A 78 9.77 7.70 3.21
N ALA A 79 10.78 7.70 2.33
CA ALA A 79 11.17 8.91 1.61
C ALA A 79 10.03 9.43 0.71
N TYR A 80 9.30 8.53 0.04
CA TYR A 80 8.10 8.86 -0.72
C TYR A 80 7.01 9.51 0.16
N LEU A 81 6.70 8.91 1.31
CA LEU A 81 5.76 9.45 2.30
C LEU A 81 6.14 10.86 2.74
N LEU A 82 7.41 11.08 3.10
CA LEU A 82 7.90 12.38 3.58
C LEU A 82 7.85 13.48 2.50
N ILE A 83 7.76 13.10 1.22
CA ILE A 83 7.61 14.04 0.10
C ILE A 83 6.13 14.36 -0.15
N ILE A 84 5.24 13.37 -0.07
CA ILE A 84 3.84 13.51 -0.49
C ILE A 84 2.91 13.94 0.65
N GLU A 85 3.06 13.39 1.85
CA GLU A 85 2.11 13.63 2.96
C GLU A 85 2.12 15.07 3.50
N PRO A 86 3.28 15.73 3.74
CA PRO A 86 3.25 17.08 4.31
C PRO A 86 2.47 18.11 3.46
N PRO A 87 2.62 18.13 2.11
CA PRO A 87 1.77 18.97 1.25
C PRO A 87 0.26 18.67 1.36
N LEU A 88 -0.12 17.40 1.52
CA LEU A 88 -1.52 16.97 1.65
C LEU A 88 -2.14 17.42 2.98
N TYR A 89 -1.36 17.43 4.06
CA TYR A 89 -1.81 17.82 5.38
C TYR A 89 -1.76 19.33 5.65
N PHE A 90 -0.83 20.05 5.02
CA PHE A 90 -0.61 21.48 5.27
C PHE A 90 -0.60 22.31 3.97
N PRO A 91 -1.65 22.26 3.12
CA PRO A 91 -1.62 22.93 1.83
C PRO A 91 -1.33 24.44 1.93
N GLY A 92 -1.81 25.11 2.99
CA GLY A 92 -1.49 26.52 3.25
C GLY A 92 -0.01 26.80 3.53
N ALA A 93 0.69 25.92 4.25
CA ALA A 93 2.11 26.07 4.53
C ALA A 93 2.99 25.90 3.27
N PHE A 94 2.48 25.18 2.27
CA PHE A 94 3.13 24.99 0.97
C PHE A 94 2.67 25.99 -0.09
N GLY A 95 1.83 26.97 0.27
CA GLY A 95 1.35 28.00 -0.65
C GLY A 95 0.40 27.47 -1.73
N ILE A 96 -0.20 26.30 -1.52
CA ILE A 96 -1.14 25.66 -2.46
C ILE A 96 -2.59 25.73 -1.98
N SER A 97 -2.88 26.45 -0.89
CA SER A 97 -4.24 26.57 -0.32
C SER A 97 -5.28 27.20 -1.27
N GLU A 98 -4.85 27.99 -2.25
CA GLU A 98 -5.74 28.53 -3.29
C GLU A 98 -6.12 27.48 -4.34
N TYR A 99 -5.42 26.35 -4.37
CA TYR A 99 -5.58 25.29 -5.38
C TYR A 99 -5.97 23.92 -4.77
N VAL A 100 -5.67 23.70 -3.50
CA VAL A 100 -5.82 22.43 -2.77
C VAL A 100 -6.21 22.73 -1.33
N ASP A 101 -7.37 22.23 -0.88
CA ASP A 101 -7.73 22.23 0.55
C ASP A 101 -7.35 20.88 1.18
N THR A 102 -7.61 20.69 2.47
CA THR A 102 -7.38 19.41 3.16
C THR A 102 -8.13 18.30 2.42
N MET A 103 -7.41 17.36 1.82
CA MET A 103 -8.00 16.29 1.01
C MET A 103 -8.72 15.23 1.86
N PHE A 104 -8.16 14.95 3.04
CA PHE A 104 -8.67 13.97 3.99
C PHE A 104 -8.08 14.25 5.38
N ALA A 105 -8.68 13.64 6.39
CA ALA A 105 -8.13 13.60 7.75
C ALA A 105 -8.14 12.16 8.25
N HIS A 106 -7.08 11.74 8.92
CA HIS A 106 -7.12 10.52 9.71
C HIS A 106 -7.74 10.78 11.07
N ASN A 107 -8.32 9.74 11.66
CA ASN A 107 -8.60 9.77 13.09
C ASN A 107 -7.29 9.79 13.88
N VAL A 108 -7.38 10.05 15.18
CA VAL A 108 -6.23 10.05 16.08
C VAL A 108 -6.01 8.65 16.67
N PHE A 109 -4.77 8.18 16.62
CA PHE A 109 -4.37 6.85 17.05
C PHE A 109 -3.53 6.91 18.33
N THR A 110 -2.90 5.81 18.73
CA THR A 110 -2.05 5.79 19.94
C THR A 110 -0.85 6.70 19.77
N VAL A 111 -0.25 6.73 18.58
CA VAL A 111 0.90 7.61 18.27
C VAL A 111 0.59 8.43 17.04
N ASP A 112 0.56 9.75 17.21
CA ASP A 112 0.33 10.70 16.12
C ASP A 112 1.45 11.73 16.02
N PHE A 113 1.69 12.17 14.80
CA PHE A 113 2.59 13.25 14.46
C PHE A 113 1.82 14.41 13.83
N LEU A 114 2.50 15.56 13.75
CA LEU A 114 2.03 16.72 12.97
C LEU A 114 0.63 17.20 13.38
N TRP A 115 0.40 17.44 14.69
CA TRP A 115 -0.86 17.95 15.24
C TRP A 115 -2.08 17.05 14.90
N GLY A 116 -1.89 15.74 15.07
CA GLY A 116 -2.95 14.75 14.86
C GLY A 116 -3.27 14.46 13.39
N ARG A 117 -2.37 14.79 12.46
CA ARG A 117 -2.60 14.60 11.01
C ARG A 117 -1.89 13.39 10.43
N LEU A 118 -0.75 12.98 11.01
CA LEU A 118 0.02 11.84 10.54
C LEU A 118 0.14 10.77 11.63
N PRO A 119 -0.79 9.82 11.70
CA PRO A 119 -0.69 8.68 12.60
C PRO A 119 0.53 7.79 12.26
N LEU A 120 1.13 7.17 13.28
CA LEU A 120 2.27 6.26 13.09
C LEU A 120 1.91 5.05 12.20
N TYR A 121 0.66 4.58 12.24
CA TYR A 121 0.25 3.49 11.36
C TYR A 121 0.31 3.88 9.88
N ILE A 122 0.08 5.15 9.52
CA ILE A 122 0.25 5.64 8.14
C ILE A 122 1.72 5.63 7.75
N VAL A 123 2.61 6.08 8.63
CA VAL A 123 4.06 5.95 8.39
C VAL A 123 4.46 4.49 8.17
N ALA A 124 3.83 3.57 8.89
CA ALA A 124 4.11 2.14 8.83
C ALA A 124 3.45 1.42 7.63
N ILE A 125 2.28 1.84 7.17
CA ILE A 125 1.52 1.12 6.12
C ILE A 125 2.27 1.14 4.79
N TYR A 126 2.94 2.25 4.47
CA TYR A 126 3.71 2.44 3.24
C TYR A 126 4.79 1.36 3.05
N PRO A 127 5.81 1.25 3.93
CA PRO A 127 6.84 0.24 3.78
C PRO A 127 6.31 -1.18 4.00
N MET A 128 5.29 -1.36 4.84
CA MET A 128 4.68 -2.67 5.10
C MET A 128 4.02 -3.23 3.84
N MET A 129 3.09 -2.49 3.25
CA MET A 129 2.30 -2.94 2.10
C MET A 129 3.15 -3.08 0.85
N ALA A 130 4.04 -2.12 0.61
CA ALA A 130 5.02 -2.20 -0.48
C ALA A 130 5.88 -3.46 -0.37
N THR A 131 6.33 -3.80 0.85
CA THR A 131 7.09 -5.04 1.08
C THR A 131 6.25 -6.29 0.82
N VAL A 132 5.02 -6.36 1.34
CA VAL A 132 4.13 -7.52 1.12
C VAL A 132 3.94 -7.78 -0.38
N ALA A 133 3.55 -6.75 -1.13
CA ALA A 133 3.31 -6.87 -2.57
C ALA A 133 4.58 -7.23 -3.35
N PHE A 134 5.69 -6.55 -3.06
CA PHE A 134 6.97 -6.80 -3.71
C PHE A 134 7.47 -8.23 -3.48
N GLU A 135 7.33 -8.73 -2.26
CA GLU A 135 7.79 -10.07 -1.89
C GLU A 135 6.97 -11.18 -2.53
N VAL A 136 5.66 -11.00 -2.67
CA VAL A 136 4.81 -11.94 -3.41
C VAL A 136 5.30 -12.06 -4.86
N VAL A 137 5.49 -10.93 -5.54
CA VAL A 137 5.91 -10.90 -6.95
C VAL A 137 7.33 -11.42 -7.14
N ARG A 138 8.23 -11.09 -6.21
CA ARG A 138 9.61 -11.58 -6.23
C ARG A 138 9.71 -13.06 -5.94
N THR A 139 8.92 -13.59 -5.01
CA THR A 139 8.87 -15.03 -4.70
C THR A 139 8.46 -15.84 -5.91
N LEU A 140 7.54 -15.31 -6.73
CA LEU A 140 7.16 -15.91 -8.01
C LEU A 140 8.26 -15.78 -9.09
N GLY A 141 9.32 -15.01 -8.87
CA GLY A 141 10.42 -14.84 -9.82
C GLY A 141 10.08 -13.96 -11.02
N VAL A 142 9.00 -13.16 -10.95
CA VAL A 142 8.54 -12.33 -12.08
C VAL A 142 9.62 -11.36 -12.54
N PHE A 143 10.32 -10.69 -11.61
CA PHE A 143 11.39 -9.75 -11.95
C PHE A 143 12.52 -10.39 -12.77
N ARG A 144 12.92 -11.63 -12.41
CA ARG A 144 13.97 -12.36 -13.14
C ARG A 144 13.52 -12.78 -14.54
N ARG A 145 12.25 -13.20 -14.67
CA ARG A 145 11.73 -13.75 -15.94
C ARG A 145 11.24 -12.69 -16.92
N TYR A 146 10.59 -11.65 -16.43
CA TYR A 146 9.89 -10.63 -17.23
C TYR A 146 10.48 -9.22 -17.09
N GLY A 147 11.48 -9.04 -16.22
CA GLY A 147 12.19 -7.78 -16.03
C GLY A 147 11.51 -6.80 -15.07
N ALA A 148 12.17 -5.66 -14.86
CA ALA A 148 11.79 -4.67 -13.85
C ALA A 148 10.40 -4.05 -14.08
N LEU A 149 10.07 -3.68 -15.33
CA LEU A 149 8.80 -3.02 -15.65
C LEU A 149 7.59 -3.92 -15.42
N VAL A 150 7.61 -5.13 -15.99
CA VAL A 150 6.50 -6.08 -15.84
C VAL A 150 6.37 -6.53 -14.38
N GLY A 151 7.49 -6.75 -13.69
CA GLY A 151 7.47 -7.03 -12.26
C GLY A 151 6.86 -5.88 -11.45
N ALA A 152 7.19 -4.64 -11.77
CA ALA A 152 6.61 -3.46 -11.11
C ALA A 152 5.11 -3.33 -11.33
N VAL A 153 4.62 -3.57 -12.56
CA VAL A 153 3.17 -3.66 -12.87
C VAL A 153 2.49 -4.72 -12.00
N CYS A 154 3.12 -5.90 -11.86
CA CYS A 154 2.60 -6.94 -10.98
C CYS A 154 2.60 -6.52 -9.51
N VAL A 155 3.61 -5.75 -9.05
CA VAL A 155 3.63 -5.23 -7.67
C VAL A 155 2.51 -4.23 -7.45
N GLY A 156 2.27 -3.32 -8.39
CA GLY A 156 1.13 -2.40 -8.33
C GLY A 156 -0.20 -3.12 -8.22
N PHE A 157 -0.42 -4.14 -9.07
CA PHE A 157 -1.62 -4.97 -9.04
C PHE A 157 -1.81 -5.74 -7.71
N VAL A 158 -0.75 -6.35 -7.19
CA VAL A 158 -0.83 -7.07 -5.91
C VAL A 158 -1.05 -6.08 -4.76
N HIS A 159 -0.30 -4.97 -4.71
CA HIS A 159 -0.45 -3.94 -3.68
C HIS A 159 -1.89 -3.43 -3.62
N HIS A 160 -2.44 -3.07 -4.78
CA HIS A 160 -3.83 -2.66 -4.95
C HIS A 160 -4.79 -3.65 -4.29
N ALA A 161 -4.67 -4.95 -4.59
CA ALA A 161 -5.56 -5.95 -4.02
C ALA A 161 -5.48 -6.06 -2.48
N PHE A 162 -4.34 -5.76 -1.85
CA PHE A 162 -4.23 -5.73 -0.39
C PHE A 162 -4.71 -4.40 0.21
N TYR A 163 -4.44 -3.30 -0.49
CA TYR A 163 -4.72 -1.94 -0.05
C TYR A 163 -6.22 -1.65 -0.08
N GLU A 164 -6.92 -2.00 -1.15
CA GLU A 164 -8.36 -1.73 -1.34
C GLU A 164 -9.26 -2.43 -0.32
N ILE A 165 -8.79 -3.52 0.29
CA ILE A 165 -9.52 -4.18 1.39
C ILE A 165 -9.59 -3.26 2.61
N PHE A 166 -8.50 -2.55 2.87
CA PHE A 166 -8.39 -1.59 3.95
C PHE A 166 -9.06 -0.26 3.56
N ASP A 167 -8.84 0.23 2.34
CA ASP A 167 -9.28 1.57 1.91
C ASP A 167 -10.82 1.68 1.86
N HIS A 168 -11.51 0.64 1.37
CA HIS A 168 -12.97 0.61 1.33
C HIS A 168 -13.65 0.35 2.69
N LEU A 169 -12.89 0.01 3.73
CA LEU A 169 -13.41 -0.18 5.08
C LEU A 169 -13.19 1.05 5.98
N GLY A 170 -12.11 1.79 5.74
CA GLY A 170 -11.68 2.88 6.61
C GLY A 170 -12.71 3.96 6.87
N PRO A 171 -13.40 4.49 5.85
CA PRO A 171 -14.44 5.50 6.07
C PRO A 171 -15.57 5.00 6.98
N GLN A 172 -16.04 3.75 6.76
CA GLN A 172 -17.10 3.16 7.57
C GLN A 172 -16.68 2.96 9.04
N LEU A 173 -15.40 2.68 9.31
CA LEU A 173 -14.87 2.48 10.66
C LEU A 173 -14.22 3.74 11.26
N ARG A 174 -14.39 4.89 10.62
CA ARG A 174 -13.81 6.19 11.03
C ARG A 174 -12.30 6.13 11.23
N TRP A 175 -11.58 5.42 10.37
CA TRP A 175 -10.11 5.43 10.37
C TRP A 175 -9.57 6.69 9.72
N TRP A 176 -10.27 7.18 8.71
CA TRP A 176 -10.09 8.48 8.07
C TRP A 176 -11.38 8.87 7.36
N GLU A 177 -11.42 10.12 6.92
CA GLU A 177 -12.51 10.66 6.14
C GLU A 177 -11.98 11.51 4.99
N TRP A 178 -12.63 11.40 3.83
CA TRP A 178 -12.32 12.17 2.63
C TRP A 178 -13.15 13.45 2.57
N THR A 179 -12.55 14.53 2.09
CA THR A 179 -13.28 15.75 1.74
C THR A 179 -14.08 15.52 0.46
N LEU A 180 -15.40 15.44 0.58
CA LEU A 180 -16.28 15.02 -0.52
C LEU A 180 -16.20 15.97 -1.73
N ASP A 181 -16.17 17.28 -1.50
CA ASP A 181 -16.20 18.27 -2.59
C ASP A 181 -14.80 18.61 -3.14
N HIS A 182 -13.75 17.93 -2.68
CA HIS A 182 -12.39 18.22 -3.11
C HIS A 182 -12.16 17.73 -4.57
N PRO A 183 -11.70 18.58 -5.51
CA PRO A 183 -11.54 18.19 -6.92
C PRO A 183 -10.63 16.98 -7.14
N MET A 184 -9.56 16.85 -6.34
CA MET A 184 -8.65 15.68 -6.42
C MET A 184 -9.22 14.39 -5.84
N ASN A 185 -10.34 14.45 -5.10
CA ASN A 185 -11.04 13.25 -4.61
C ASN A 185 -12.09 12.76 -5.63
N GLN A 186 -12.35 13.51 -6.70
CA GLN A 186 -13.40 13.20 -7.64
C GLN A 186 -12.87 12.43 -8.87
N PRO A 187 -13.64 11.47 -9.41
CA PRO A 187 -14.89 10.96 -8.85
C PRO A 187 -14.66 9.94 -7.73
N PHE A 188 -15.70 9.71 -6.92
CA PHE A 188 -15.73 8.65 -5.93
C PHE A 188 -16.18 7.30 -6.54
N PHE A 189 -15.62 6.23 -6.01
CA PHE A 189 -16.09 4.86 -6.13
C PHE A 189 -16.63 4.40 -4.76
N ASP A 190 -17.95 4.48 -4.61
CA ASP A 190 -18.63 4.40 -3.31
C ASP A 190 -18.00 5.42 -2.33
N SER A 191 -17.54 5.02 -1.14
CA SER A 191 -16.91 5.94 -0.17
C SER A 191 -15.45 6.32 -0.45
N VAL A 192 -14.83 5.81 -1.52
CA VAL A 192 -13.38 5.97 -1.77
C VAL A 192 -13.12 6.73 -3.08
N PRO A 193 -12.28 7.78 -3.09
CA PRO A 193 -11.87 8.45 -4.32
C PRO A 193 -11.26 7.47 -5.33
N LEU A 194 -11.74 7.48 -6.57
CA LEU A 194 -11.14 6.67 -7.63
C LEU A 194 -9.66 7.03 -7.90
N PRO A 195 -9.22 8.31 -7.75
CA PRO A 195 -7.79 8.63 -7.72
C PRO A 195 -7.03 7.88 -6.62
N SER A 196 -7.61 7.61 -5.45
CA SER A 196 -6.98 6.78 -4.40
C SER A 196 -6.80 5.34 -4.87
N VAL A 197 -7.89 4.74 -5.37
CA VAL A 197 -7.93 3.36 -5.89
C VAL A 197 -6.87 3.11 -6.96
N VAL A 198 -6.53 4.12 -7.76
CA VAL A 198 -5.53 3.98 -8.84
C VAL A 198 -4.15 4.44 -8.40
N VAL A 199 -4.04 5.66 -7.88
CA VAL A 199 -2.75 6.30 -7.58
C VAL A 199 -2.14 5.72 -6.30
N PHE A 200 -2.89 5.77 -5.19
CA PHE A 200 -2.45 5.29 -3.88
C PHE A 200 -2.44 3.76 -3.79
N ALA A 201 -3.35 3.07 -4.48
CA ALA A 201 -3.37 1.61 -4.42
C ALA A 201 -2.43 0.92 -5.43
N ALA A 202 -2.22 1.49 -6.63
CA ALA A 202 -1.53 0.76 -7.71
C ALA A 202 -0.30 1.48 -8.31
N LEU A 203 -0.38 2.78 -8.59
CA LEU A 203 0.65 3.48 -9.38
C LEU A 203 1.90 3.84 -8.59
N TRP A 204 1.78 4.37 -7.37
CA TRP A 204 2.97 4.65 -6.56
C TRP A 204 3.77 3.40 -6.18
N PRO A 205 3.18 2.25 -5.76
CA PRO A 205 3.96 1.06 -5.43
C PRO A 205 4.57 0.45 -6.69
N MET A 206 3.91 0.56 -7.85
CA MET A 206 4.51 0.22 -9.15
C MET A 206 5.74 1.09 -9.42
N SER A 207 5.62 2.41 -9.27
CA SER A 207 6.75 3.34 -9.48
C SER A 207 7.91 3.03 -8.53
N LEU A 208 7.63 2.85 -7.23
CA LEU A 208 8.63 2.49 -6.24
C LEU A 208 9.31 1.16 -6.60
N ALA A 209 8.55 0.11 -6.90
CA ALA A 209 9.10 -1.20 -7.25
C ALA A 209 9.97 -1.12 -8.51
N PHE A 210 9.56 -0.36 -9.51
CA PHE A 210 10.34 -0.13 -10.72
C PHE A 210 11.68 0.56 -10.40
N CYS A 211 11.65 1.66 -9.64
CA CYS A 211 12.85 2.38 -9.24
C CYS A 211 13.79 1.50 -8.40
N VAL A 212 13.27 0.79 -7.40
CA VAL A 212 14.07 -0.14 -6.57
C VAL A 212 14.76 -1.18 -7.45
N GLN A 213 14.06 -1.76 -8.42
CA GLN A 213 14.64 -2.76 -9.31
C GLN A 213 15.69 -2.20 -10.26
N ILE A 214 15.45 -1.01 -10.82
CA ILE A 214 16.38 -0.38 -11.76
C ILE A 214 17.68 0.08 -11.07
N PHE A 215 17.58 0.63 -9.86
CA PHE A 215 18.73 1.19 -9.15
C PHE A 215 19.49 0.17 -8.31
N VAL A 216 18.82 -0.91 -7.86
CA VAL A 216 19.38 -1.88 -6.91
C VAL A 216 19.07 -3.32 -7.32
N GLY A 217 17.81 -3.72 -7.35
CA GLY A 217 17.39 -5.14 -7.42
C GLY A 217 18.04 -5.93 -8.56
N ARG A 218 17.97 -5.42 -9.80
CA ARG A 218 18.57 -6.09 -10.96
C ARG A 218 20.08 -6.28 -10.86
N TYR A 219 20.77 -5.33 -10.23
CA TYR A 219 22.22 -5.39 -10.08
C TYR A 219 22.62 -6.38 -9.00
N VAL A 220 21.81 -6.51 -7.95
CA VAL A 220 22.02 -7.53 -6.93
C VAL A 220 21.76 -8.93 -7.51
N ASP A 221 20.73 -9.09 -8.34
CA ASP A 221 20.49 -10.34 -9.08
C ASP A 221 21.67 -10.68 -10.03
N GLU A 222 22.39 -9.68 -10.54
CA GLU A 222 23.67 -9.83 -11.30
C GLU A 222 24.90 -10.09 -10.39
N GLY A 223 24.73 -10.17 -9.07
CA GLY A 223 25.81 -10.40 -8.10
C GLY A 223 26.58 -9.15 -7.67
N LYS A 224 26.12 -7.93 -8.00
CA LYS A 224 26.77 -6.69 -7.58
C LYS A 224 26.44 -6.36 -6.13
N THR A 225 27.43 -5.77 -5.46
CA THR A 225 27.33 -5.34 -4.06
C THR A 225 27.48 -3.82 -3.96
N PHE A 226 26.86 -3.21 -2.96
CA PHE A 226 26.88 -1.75 -2.78
C PHE A 226 27.43 -1.35 -1.42
N THR A 227 28.14 -0.22 -1.37
CA THR A 227 28.58 0.39 -0.11
C THR A 227 27.43 1.16 0.55
N GLY A 228 27.56 1.46 1.85
CA GLY A 228 26.56 2.25 2.60
C GLY A 228 26.19 3.58 1.93
N PRO A 229 27.15 4.43 1.54
CA PRO A 229 26.85 5.68 0.83
C PRO A 229 26.15 5.47 -0.52
N GLN A 230 26.51 4.41 -1.26
CA GLN A 230 25.85 4.06 -2.52
C GLN A 230 24.39 3.67 -2.32
N LEU A 231 24.07 3.00 -1.22
CA LEU A 231 22.69 2.64 -0.86
C LEU A 231 21.90 3.86 -0.38
N LEU A 232 22.53 4.74 0.39
CA LEU A 232 21.87 5.95 0.91
C LEU A 232 21.35 6.83 -0.23
N TRP A 233 22.21 7.22 -1.19
CA TRP A 233 21.76 8.10 -2.27
C TRP A 233 20.74 7.42 -3.18
N ARG A 234 20.89 6.10 -3.44
CA ARG A 234 19.91 5.34 -4.23
C ARG A 234 18.55 5.31 -3.57
N THR A 235 18.51 5.17 -2.25
CA THR A 235 17.27 5.20 -1.47
C THR A 235 16.58 6.55 -1.62
N ILE A 236 17.33 7.65 -1.51
CA ILE A 236 16.79 9.00 -1.71
C ILE A 236 16.27 9.17 -3.14
N VAL A 237 17.05 8.80 -4.15
CA VAL A 237 16.65 8.90 -5.56
C VAL A 237 15.43 8.04 -5.87
N VAL A 238 15.37 6.83 -5.31
CA VAL A 238 14.20 5.94 -5.43
C VAL A 238 12.95 6.60 -4.84
N GLY A 239 13.04 7.18 -3.64
CA GLY A 239 11.93 7.90 -3.03
C GLY A 239 11.44 9.06 -3.89
N VAL A 240 12.36 9.91 -4.35
CA VAL A 240 12.05 11.06 -5.22
C VAL A 240 11.41 10.63 -6.54
N LEU A 241 11.98 9.64 -7.23
CA LEU A 241 11.44 9.16 -8.50
C LEU A 241 10.10 8.44 -8.33
N ALA A 242 9.90 7.74 -7.20
CA ALA A 242 8.61 7.17 -6.85
C ALA A 242 7.54 8.27 -6.70
N SER A 243 7.87 9.38 -6.01
CA SER A 243 7.00 10.55 -5.88
C SER A 243 6.68 11.18 -7.23
N ILE A 244 7.66 11.33 -8.11
CA ILE A 244 7.43 11.84 -9.48
C ILE A 244 6.49 10.92 -10.25
N GLY A 245 6.66 9.59 -10.14
CA GLY A 245 5.76 8.64 -10.79
C GLY A 245 4.31 8.78 -10.34
N THR A 246 4.07 9.18 -9.10
CA THR A 246 2.71 9.42 -8.57
C THR A 246 2.03 10.62 -9.23
N ALA A 247 2.79 11.62 -9.68
CA ALA A 247 2.27 12.73 -10.47
C ALA A 247 2.17 12.41 -11.97
N VAL A 248 3.14 11.65 -12.51
CA VAL A 248 3.30 11.39 -13.95
C VAL A 248 2.38 10.27 -14.44
N LEU A 249 2.28 9.16 -13.70
CA LEU A 249 1.51 7.99 -14.15
C LEU A 249 0.00 8.27 -14.33
N PRO A 250 -0.68 9.03 -13.44
CA PRO A 250 -2.10 9.35 -13.63
C PRO A 250 -2.36 10.53 -14.58
N MET A 251 -1.32 11.10 -15.22
CA MET A 251 -1.50 12.23 -16.13
C MET A 251 -2.54 11.99 -17.24
N PRO A 252 -2.67 10.79 -17.86
CA PRO A 252 -3.73 10.57 -18.83
C PRO A 252 -5.12 10.87 -18.26
N ALA A 253 -5.41 10.44 -17.03
CA ALA A 253 -6.67 10.73 -16.35
C ALA A 253 -6.80 12.23 -16.00
N THR A 254 -5.76 12.84 -15.43
CA THR A 254 -5.77 14.26 -15.05
C THR A 254 -5.94 15.17 -16.27
N ILE A 255 -5.23 14.90 -17.37
CA ILE A 255 -5.32 15.65 -18.62
C ILE A 255 -6.69 15.42 -19.28
N GLY A 256 -7.15 14.17 -19.31
CA GLY A 256 -8.45 13.83 -19.87
C GLY A 256 -9.59 14.57 -19.17
N ALA A 257 -9.60 14.56 -17.83
CA ALA A 257 -10.56 15.29 -17.01
C ALA A 257 -10.50 16.80 -17.27
N ALA A 258 -9.30 17.37 -17.34
CA ALA A 258 -9.08 18.80 -17.56
C ALA A 258 -9.55 19.25 -18.96
N ILE A 259 -9.25 18.47 -20.01
CA ILE A 259 -9.65 18.78 -21.39
C ILE A 259 -11.16 18.64 -21.55
N SER A 260 -11.77 17.60 -20.97
CA SER A 260 -13.21 17.35 -21.11
C SER A 260 -14.07 18.18 -20.16
N GLY A 261 -13.49 18.77 -19.12
CA GLY A 261 -14.22 19.41 -18.02
C GLY A 261 -15.16 18.45 -17.28
N SER A 262 -14.86 17.15 -17.26
CA SER A 262 -15.76 16.11 -16.77
C SER A 262 -15.05 15.14 -15.84
N THR A 263 -15.51 15.07 -14.59
CA THR A 263 -15.05 14.11 -13.59
C THR A 263 -15.34 12.67 -14.02
N ALA A 264 -16.44 12.43 -14.75
CA ALA A 264 -16.77 11.11 -15.28
C ALA A 264 -15.76 10.61 -16.32
N VAL A 265 -15.27 11.49 -17.20
CA VAL A 265 -14.22 11.15 -18.17
C VAL A 265 -12.90 10.84 -17.46
N GLY A 266 -12.51 11.69 -16.50
CA GLY A 266 -11.34 11.44 -15.66
C GLY A 266 -11.43 10.09 -14.96
N GLY A 267 -12.58 9.79 -14.34
CA GLY A 267 -12.82 8.53 -13.68
C GLY A 267 -12.76 7.32 -14.61
N PHE A 268 -13.34 7.42 -15.81
CA PHE A 268 -13.22 6.35 -16.80
C PHE A 268 -11.77 6.06 -17.17
N ILE A 269 -10.94 7.10 -17.32
CA ILE A 269 -9.53 6.93 -17.66
C ILE A 269 -8.76 6.31 -16.48
N TYR A 270 -9.00 6.77 -15.24
CA TYR A 270 -8.45 6.13 -14.04
C TYR A 270 -8.80 4.62 -13.99
N ALA A 271 -10.07 4.28 -14.18
CA ALA A 271 -10.49 2.88 -14.22
C ALA A 271 -9.82 2.11 -15.37
N ALA A 272 -9.66 2.73 -16.54
CA ALA A 272 -8.98 2.13 -17.69
C ALA A 272 -7.49 1.86 -17.41
N GLU A 273 -6.78 2.77 -16.71
CA GLU A 273 -5.39 2.57 -16.28
C GLU A 273 -5.27 1.32 -15.40
N LEU A 274 -6.16 1.18 -14.42
CA LEU A 274 -6.20 0.00 -13.56
C LEU A 274 -6.53 -1.30 -14.32
N VAL A 275 -7.45 -1.24 -15.28
CA VAL A 275 -7.77 -2.37 -16.16
C VAL A 275 -6.54 -2.77 -16.99
N VAL A 276 -5.81 -1.80 -17.55
CA VAL A 276 -4.57 -2.08 -18.30
C VAL A 276 -3.53 -2.77 -17.43
N LEU A 277 -3.30 -2.29 -16.19
CA LEU A 277 -2.40 -2.96 -15.24
C LEU A 277 -2.85 -4.40 -14.97
N SER A 278 -4.15 -4.61 -14.76
CA SER A 278 -4.73 -5.92 -14.47
C SER A 278 -4.60 -6.90 -15.64
N VAL A 279 -4.86 -6.44 -16.87
CA VAL A 279 -4.73 -7.24 -18.11
C VAL A 279 -3.28 -7.68 -18.35
N VAL A 280 -2.29 -6.91 -17.88
CA VAL A 280 -0.88 -7.31 -17.94
C VAL A 280 -0.50 -8.22 -16.78
N ALA A 281 -0.84 -7.82 -15.54
CA ALA A 281 -0.40 -8.52 -14.33
C ALA A 281 -1.00 -9.92 -14.21
N ILE A 282 -2.30 -10.09 -14.46
CA ILE A 282 -2.99 -11.37 -14.25
C ILE A 282 -2.39 -12.49 -15.13
N PRO A 283 -2.26 -12.34 -16.47
CA PRO A 283 -1.67 -13.39 -17.28
C PRO A 283 -0.21 -13.69 -16.93
N VAL A 284 0.56 -12.66 -16.56
CA VAL A 284 1.97 -12.84 -16.17
C VAL A 284 2.07 -13.65 -14.88
N LEU A 285 1.31 -13.28 -13.84
CA LEU A 285 1.30 -13.97 -12.55
C LEU A 285 0.85 -15.43 -12.70
N ILE A 286 -0.21 -15.69 -13.49
CA ILE A 286 -0.71 -17.06 -13.74
C ILE A 286 0.34 -17.89 -14.49
N ARG A 287 0.91 -17.36 -15.58
CA ARG A 287 1.92 -18.07 -16.37
C ARG A 287 3.15 -18.37 -15.55
N GLN A 288 3.60 -17.41 -14.75
CA GLN A 288 4.78 -17.58 -13.92
C GLN A 288 4.54 -18.57 -12.78
N TRP A 289 3.39 -18.50 -12.11
CA TRP A 289 3.00 -19.48 -11.11
C TRP A 289 2.95 -20.91 -11.68
N SER A 290 2.40 -21.07 -12.89
CA SER A 290 2.42 -22.35 -13.59
C SER A 290 3.86 -22.82 -13.88
N ALA A 291 4.69 -21.95 -14.46
CA ALA A 291 6.06 -22.27 -14.84
C ALA A 291 6.92 -22.70 -13.63
N VAL A 292 6.87 -21.97 -12.51
CA VAL A 292 7.67 -22.27 -11.31
C VAL A 292 7.27 -23.59 -10.67
N ARG A 293 5.99 -24.02 -10.80
CA ARG A 293 5.56 -25.33 -10.31
C ARG A 293 6.04 -26.49 -11.19
N HIS A 294 6.28 -26.23 -12.49
CA HIS A 294 6.75 -27.25 -13.43
C HIS A 294 8.27 -27.33 -13.53
N GLN A 295 8.96 -26.21 -13.36
CA GLN A 295 10.42 -26.10 -13.38
C GLN A 295 10.88 -25.24 -12.20
N PRO A 296 10.97 -25.82 -11.00
CA PRO A 296 11.41 -25.08 -9.83
C PRO A 296 12.83 -24.54 -10.04
N THR A 297 12.97 -23.23 -9.89
CA THR A 297 14.27 -22.54 -9.87
C THR A 297 14.66 -22.25 -8.43
N GLU A 298 15.91 -21.83 -8.19
CA GLU A 298 16.36 -21.47 -6.84
C GLU A 298 15.36 -20.48 -6.18
N PRO A 299 14.73 -20.89 -5.07
CA PRO A 299 13.61 -20.14 -4.51
C PRO A 299 14.09 -18.89 -3.80
N TYR A 300 13.53 -17.74 -4.18
CA TYR A 300 13.37 -16.65 -3.21
C TYR A 300 12.28 -17.07 -2.22
N SER A 301 12.68 -17.49 -1.01
CA SER A 301 11.72 -17.85 0.04
C SER A 301 11.59 -16.71 1.05
N ASN A 302 10.35 -16.36 1.37
CA ASN A 302 10.05 -15.40 2.43
C ASN A 302 8.86 -15.85 3.30
N PRO A 303 9.04 -16.85 4.16
CA PRO A 303 7.96 -17.36 4.99
C PRO A 303 7.46 -16.32 6.01
N LEU A 304 8.29 -15.36 6.42
CA LEU A 304 7.91 -14.35 7.40
C LEU A 304 6.85 -13.40 6.83
N ILE A 305 7.12 -12.78 5.68
CA ILE A 305 6.21 -11.82 5.07
C ILE A 305 4.96 -12.50 4.53
N LEU A 306 5.06 -13.71 3.97
CA LEU A 306 3.88 -14.46 3.53
C LEU A 306 2.94 -14.83 4.70
N ARG A 307 3.49 -15.24 5.85
CA ARG A 307 2.68 -15.50 7.06
C ARG A 307 2.03 -14.23 7.58
N TYR A 308 2.78 -13.13 7.62
CA TYR A 308 2.22 -11.85 8.01
C TYR A 308 1.09 -11.40 7.04
N ALA A 309 1.26 -11.58 5.74
CA ALA A 309 0.22 -11.27 4.75
C ALA A 309 -1.09 -12.07 5.01
N VAL A 310 -0.98 -13.35 5.39
CA VAL A 310 -2.15 -14.14 5.82
C VAL A 310 -2.80 -13.57 7.07
N VAL A 311 -1.99 -13.18 8.07
CA VAL A 311 -2.50 -12.56 9.30
C VAL A 311 -3.20 -11.24 9.00
N TYR A 312 -2.62 -10.38 8.16
CA TYR A 312 -3.22 -9.12 7.71
C TYR A 312 -4.59 -9.36 7.05
N LEU A 313 -4.69 -10.30 6.09
CA LEU A 313 -5.96 -10.63 5.46
C LEU A 313 -6.98 -11.19 6.47
N GLY A 314 -6.52 -12.01 7.43
CA GLY A 314 -7.36 -12.53 8.50
C GLY A 314 -7.95 -11.43 9.38
N VAL A 315 -7.12 -10.47 9.80
CA VAL A 315 -7.56 -9.31 10.59
C VAL A 315 -8.54 -8.46 9.78
N MET A 316 -8.21 -8.12 8.54
CA MET A 316 -9.09 -7.32 7.68
C MET A 316 -10.42 -8.02 7.41
N ALA A 317 -10.43 -9.34 7.20
CA ALA A 317 -11.65 -10.11 7.03
C ALA A 317 -12.53 -10.08 8.30
N VAL A 318 -11.94 -10.19 9.49
CA VAL A 318 -12.69 -10.05 10.76
C VAL A 318 -13.29 -8.65 10.88
N LEU A 319 -12.51 -7.60 10.61
CA LEU A 319 -12.99 -6.22 10.67
C LEU A 319 -14.15 -5.97 9.70
N TRP A 320 -14.04 -6.47 8.46
CA TRP A 320 -15.13 -6.45 7.49
C TRP A 320 -16.37 -7.18 8.02
N VAL A 321 -16.22 -8.41 8.51
CA VAL A 321 -17.35 -9.20 9.04
C VAL A 321 -18.05 -8.47 10.19
N THR A 322 -17.31 -7.79 11.06
CA THR A 322 -17.90 -6.99 12.14
C THR A 322 -18.62 -5.73 11.66
N ALA A 323 -18.21 -5.19 10.50
CA ALA A 323 -18.82 -4.01 9.88
C ALA A 323 -20.05 -4.36 9.00
N LEU A 324 -20.22 -5.62 8.58
CA LEU A 324 -21.31 -6.06 7.70
C LEU A 324 -22.72 -5.72 8.22
N PRO A 325 -23.06 -5.83 9.52
CA PRO A 325 -24.39 -5.45 9.98
C PRO A 325 -24.74 -3.98 9.68
N ALA A 326 -23.82 -3.06 9.94
CA ALA A 326 -23.99 -1.64 9.62
C ALA A 326 -23.97 -1.40 8.10
N TYR A 327 -23.14 -2.15 7.36
CA TYR A 327 -23.09 -2.11 5.90
C TYR A 327 -24.46 -2.45 5.26
N PHE A 328 -25.07 -3.57 5.67
CA PHE A 328 -26.38 -3.98 5.14
C PHE A 328 -27.54 -3.14 5.67
N GLY A 329 -27.34 -2.43 6.78
CA GLY A 329 -28.29 -1.46 7.31
C GLY A 329 -28.17 -0.07 6.70
N ALA A 330 -27.16 0.17 5.85
CA ALA A 330 -26.92 1.48 5.25
C ALA A 330 -28.03 1.87 4.27
N VAL A 331 -28.36 3.16 4.26
CA VAL A 331 -29.32 3.77 3.32
C VAL A 331 -28.56 4.80 2.50
N ASP A 332 -28.72 4.77 1.18
CA ASP A 332 -28.05 5.67 0.24
C ASP A 332 -26.52 5.75 0.44
N GLY A 333 -25.90 4.61 0.80
CA GLY A 333 -24.45 4.51 0.97
C GLY A 333 -23.92 5.02 2.32
N VAL A 334 -24.79 5.26 3.31
CA VAL A 334 -24.40 5.77 4.64
C VAL A 334 -25.02 4.91 5.75
N THR A 335 -24.23 4.54 6.77
CA THR A 335 -24.69 3.80 7.95
C THR A 335 -25.64 4.64 8.82
N ALA A 336 -26.32 4.01 9.78
CA ALA A 336 -27.16 4.72 10.75
C ALA A 336 -26.38 5.75 11.60
N ASP A 337 -25.06 5.54 11.77
CA ASP A 337 -24.16 6.41 12.53
C ASP A 337 -23.56 7.54 11.67
N GLY A 338 -23.92 7.62 10.38
CA GLY A 338 -23.47 8.67 9.46
C GLY A 338 -22.20 8.33 8.69
N ASP A 339 -21.74 7.08 8.72
CA ASP A 339 -20.46 6.69 8.12
C ASP A 339 -20.67 6.19 6.68
N PRO A 340 -19.92 6.71 5.69
CA PRO A 340 -20.06 6.27 4.31
C PRO A 340 -19.50 4.85 4.12
N ILE A 341 -20.20 4.02 3.36
CA ILE A 341 -19.81 2.63 3.10
C ILE A 341 -19.07 2.46 1.78
N GLY A 342 -18.07 1.57 1.78
CA GLY A 342 -17.32 1.22 0.57
C GLY A 342 -17.98 0.16 -0.31
N SER A 343 -17.18 -0.43 -1.19
CA SER A 343 -17.66 -1.34 -2.23
C SER A 343 -17.45 -2.81 -1.87
N LEU A 344 -18.45 -3.47 -1.28
CA LEU A 344 -18.29 -4.84 -0.76
C LEU A 344 -17.88 -5.85 -1.83
N TRP A 345 -18.50 -5.81 -3.02
CA TRP A 345 -18.18 -6.75 -4.09
C TRP A 345 -16.73 -6.60 -4.57
N TYR A 346 -16.24 -5.36 -4.61
CA TYR A 346 -14.90 -5.05 -5.03
C TYR A 346 -13.87 -5.44 -3.98
N THR A 347 -14.17 -5.21 -2.70
CA THR A 347 -13.37 -5.72 -1.58
C THR A 347 -13.30 -7.25 -1.59
N VAL A 348 -14.41 -7.95 -1.88
CA VAL A 348 -14.40 -9.41 -2.02
C VAL A 348 -13.50 -9.84 -3.18
N ALA A 349 -13.54 -9.16 -4.33
CA ALA A 349 -12.64 -9.44 -5.44
C ALA A 349 -11.16 -9.22 -5.04
N CYS A 350 -10.86 -8.15 -4.32
CA CYS A 350 -9.53 -7.83 -3.81
C CYS A 350 -9.04 -8.88 -2.79
N LEU A 351 -9.90 -9.33 -1.86
CA LEU A 351 -9.62 -10.43 -0.93
C LEU A 351 -9.27 -11.73 -1.67
N VAL A 352 -10.04 -12.08 -2.71
CA VAL A 352 -9.77 -13.26 -3.53
C VAL A 352 -8.43 -13.13 -4.24
N ILE A 353 -8.15 -11.99 -4.88
CA ILE A 353 -6.89 -11.75 -5.58
C ILE A 353 -5.71 -11.82 -4.61
N ALA A 354 -5.77 -11.12 -3.47
CA ALA A 354 -4.72 -11.13 -2.45
C ALA A 354 -4.48 -12.56 -1.90
N GLY A 355 -5.55 -13.30 -1.62
CA GLY A 355 -5.47 -14.70 -1.18
C GLY A 355 -4.84 -15.62 -2.23
N LEU A 356 -5.23 -15.48 -3.51
CA LEU A 356 -4.64 -16.22 -4.62
C LEU A 356 -3.16 -15.88 -4.82
N SER A 357 -2.79 -14.60 -4.67
CA SER A 357 -1.40 -14.14 -4.73
C SER A 357 -0.53 -14.76 -3.63
N ILE A 358 -1.03 -14.83 -2.39
CA ILE A 358 -0.35 -15.54 -1.30
C ILE A 358 -0.23 -17.04 -1.62
N ALA A 359 -1.33 -17.68 -2.03
CA ALA A 359 -1.35 -19.11 -2.34
C ALA A 359 -0.38 -19.46 -3.48
N ALA A 360 -0.29 -18.61 -4.51
CA ALA A 360 0.65 -18.77 -5.61
C ALA A 360 2.11 -18.71 -5.10
N ALA A 361 2.46 -17.72 -4.29
CA ALA A 361 3.80 -17.59 -3.72
C ALA A 361 4.16 -18.74 -2.76
N ALA A 362 3.22 -19.17 -1.93
CA ALA A 362 3.42 -20.28 -0.99
C ALA A 362 3.62 -21.62 -1.70
N THR A 363 2.80 -21.92 -2.72
CA THR A 363 2.91 -23.15 -3.49
C THR A 363 4.18 -23.19 -4.34
N ALA A 364 4.61 -22.06 -4.91
CA ALA A 364 5.89 -21.93 -5.59
C ALA A 364 7.09 -22.23 -4.66
N THR A 365 7.06 -21.70 -3.42
CA THR A 365 8.11 -21.95 -2.42
C THR A 365 8.17 -23.44 -2.04
N ASN A 366 7.01 -24.09 -1.89
CA ASN A 366 6.95 -25.51 -1.53
C ASN A 366 7.45 -26.43 -2.64
N ALA A 367 7.15 -26.12 -3.91
CA ALA A 367 7.65 -26.88 -5.05
C ALA A 367 9.18 -26.87 -5.09
N ALA A 368 9.80 -25.70 -4.96
CA ALA A 368 11.26 -25.57 -4.96
C ALA A 368 11.96 -26.26 -3.79
N ARG A 369 11.31 -26.33 -2.61
CA ARG A 369 11.84 -27.09 -1.46
C ARG A 369 11.83 -28.61 -1.68
N ARG A 370 10.82 -29.13 -2.38
CA ARG A 370 10.72 -30.57 -2.67
C ARG A 370 11.81 -31.01 -3.64
N ASP A 371 12.01 -30.28 -4.73
CA ASP A 371 13.06 -30.57 -5.71
C ASP A 371 14.46 -30.57 -5.08
N CYS A 372 14.76 -29.62 -4.20
CA CYS A 372 16.06 -29.55 -3.52
C CYS A 372 16.28 -30.77 -2.59
N ALA A 373 15.23 -31.23 -1.90
CA ALA A 373 15.31 -32.44 -1.08
C ALA A 373 15.48 -33.73 -1.92
N GLU A 374 14.82 -33.80 -3.08
CA GLU A 374 14.97 -34.93 -4.01
C GLU A 374 16.39 -35.00 -4.60
N ILE A 375 16.97 -33.86 -4.99
CA ILE A 375 18.36 -33.81 -5.47
C ILE A 375 19.35 -34.24 -4.38
N ALA A 376 19.16 -33.78 -3.13
CA ALA A 376 20.03 -34.15 -2.01
C ALA A 376 19.99 -35.67 -1.73
N THR A 377 18.80 -36.26 -1.75
CA THR A 377 18.63 -37.71 -1.51
C THR A 377 19.18 -38.58 -2.66
N VAL A 378 19.10 -38.12 -3.92
CA VAL A 378 19.74 -38.80 -5.06
C VAL A 378 21.26 -38.68 -4.97
N GLY A 379 21.80 -37.54 -4.52
CA GLY A 379 23.24 -37.34 -4.32
C GLY A 379 23.84 -38.22 -3.23
N GLU A 380 23.13 -38.45 -2.13
CA GLU A 380 23.56 -39.35 -1.04
C GLU A 380 23.52 -40.84 -1.44
N ASN A 381 22.60 -41.24 -2.32
CA ASN A 381 22.50 -42.63 -2.78
C ASN A 381 23.46 -42.98 -3.93
N ALA A 382 24.18 -41.98 -4.47
CA ALA A 382 25.16 -42.14 -5.56
C ALA A 382 26.62 -42.18 -5.06
N ILE A 383 26.83 -42.13 -3.74
CA ILE A 383 28.11 -42.27 -3.04
C ILE A 383 28.07 -43.60 -2.29
#